data_AF-A0A1Q3CIM2-F1
#
_entry.id   AF-A0A1Q3CIM2-F1
#
_cell.length_a   1.000
_cell.length_b   1.000
_cell.length_c   1.000
_cell.angle_alpha   90.00
_cell.angle_beta   90.00
_cell.angle_gamma   90.00
#
_symmetry.space_group_name_H-M   'P 1'
#
loop_
_entity.id
_entity.type
_entity.pdbx_description
1 polymer ?
#
loop_
_entity_poly.entity_id
_entity_poly.type
_entity_poly.pdbx_seq_one_letter_code
_entity_poly.pdbx_strand_id
1 'polypeptide(L)'
;MKLEIEFFSTQPLDQATVVPLTKDHNPAEDRLMIFSDFDLTCSVVDSSAILVEIAIVIAPKSTQNQPKPQISRMSSTELRNTWGLLSRQYTEEYKQCIESIMPSEKVEEFNYETLRKALEQLSDFENRSNSRVIESSVLKGLNVVDIKAGESLILHDGCSSFFQKVVKNESLNANVHILSYCWCVDLIRSAFSS
;
A
#
# COMPACT_ATOMS: atom_id res chain seq x y z
N MET A 1 9.96 -3.70 -19.92
CA MET A 1 8.97 -4.78 -20.14
C MET A 1 9.55 -6.17 -20.34
N LYS A 2 10.17 -6.60 -21.46
CA LYS A 2 10.63 -8.01 -21.58
C LYS A 2 11.66 -8.42 -20.52
N LEU A 3 12.70 -7.61 -20.34
CA LEU A 3 13.75 -7.83 -19.33
C LEU A 3 13.22 -7.78 -17.89
N GLU A 4 12.17 -7.00 -17.67
CA GLU A 4 11.52 -6.80 -16.37
C GLU A 4 10.62 -7.99 -16.03
N ILE A 5 9.87 -8.51 -17.01
CA ILE A 5 9.10 -9.77 -16.88
C ILE A 5 10.05 -10.95 -16.64
N GLU A 6 11.16 -11.03 -17.37
CA GLU A 6 12.17 -12.08 -17.19
C GLU A 6 12.82 -11.99 -15.80
N PHE A 7 13.18 -10.78 -15.34
CA PHE A 7 13.70 -10.53 -13.99
C PHE A 7 12.77 -11.09 -12.91
N PHE A 8 11.49 -10.68 -12.90
CA PHE A 8 10.53 -11.14 -11.90
C PHE A 8 10.23 -12.64 -11.98
N SER A 9 10.30 -13.22 -13.18
CA SER A 9 10.01 -14.65 -13.39
C SER A 9 11.10 -15.58 -12.82
N THR A 10 12.34 -15.11 -12.68
CA THR A 10 13.51 -15.90 -12.27
C THR A 10 13.74 -16.01 -10.76
N GLN A 11 12.95 -15.34 -9.93
CA GLN A 11 13.15 -15.33 -8.48
C GLN A 11 12.53 -16.58 -7.81
N PRO A 12 13.27 -17.32 -6.96
CA PRO A 12 12.74 -18.48 -6.23
C PRO A 12 11.73 -18.04 -5.17
N LEU A 13 10.62 -18.78 -5.05
CA LEU A 13 9.50 -18.44 -4.18
C LEU A 13 9.25 -19.53 -3.14
N ASP A 14 9.51 -19.21 -1.88
CA ASP A 14 9.11 -20.05 -0.75
C ASP A 14 7.68 -19.74 -0.27
N GLN A 15 7.06 -18.66 -0.77
CA GLN A 15 5.69 -18.25 -0.45
C GLN A 15 5.04 -17.52 -1.64
N ALA A 16 3.70 -17.59 -1.75
CA ALA A 16 2.94 -16.85 -2.75
C ALA A 16 2.88 -15.35 -2.39
N THR A 17 3.98 -14.65 -2.68
CA THR A 17 4.05 -13.20 -2.54
C THR A 17 4.82 -12.61 -3.72
N VAL A 18 4.14 -11.70 -4.43
CA VAL A 18 4.65 -10.76 -5.46
C VAL A 18 5.72 -11.35 -6.40
N VAL A 19 5.30 -12.25 -7.28
CA VAL A 19 6.03 -12.69 -8.49
C VAL A 19 5.06 -12.51 -9.66
N PRO A 20 5.52 -12.22 -10.90
CA PRO A 20 4.83 -11.29 -11.77
C PRO A 20 3.37 -11.72 -11.89
N LEU A 21 2.47 -10.78 -11.60
CA LEU A 21 1.02 -10.97 -11.46
C LEU A 21 0.36 -11.62 -12.69
N THR A 22 1.13 -11.85 -13.74
CA THR A 22 0.83 -12.63 -14.93
C THR A 22 0.95 -14.15 -14.73
N LYS A 23 1.44 -14.68 -13.60
CA LYS A 23 1.47 -16.14 -13.37
C LYS A 23 0.08 -16.75 -13.13
N ASP A 24 -0.87 -15.95 -12.63
CA ASP A 24 -2.29 -16.34 -12.49
C ASP A 24 -3.12 -16.04 -13.75
N HIS A 25 -2.50 -15.46 -14.79
CA HIS A 25 -3.15 -15.23 -16.07
C HIS A 25 -3.39 -16.57 -16.76
N ASN A 26 -4.64 -16.89 -17.07
CA ASN A 26 -4.95 -17.99 -17.97
C ASN A 26 -5.08 -17.42 -19.39
N PRO A 27 -4.09 -17.56 -20.28
CA PRO A 27 -4.13 -16.93 -21.61
C PRO A 27 -5.25 -17.48 -22.50
N ALA A 28 -5.83 -18.63 -22.13
CA ALA A 28 -6.98 -19.21 -22.82
C ALA A 28 -8.32 -18.56 -22.39
N GLU A 29 -8.37 -17.97 -21.19
CA GLU A 29 -9.60 -17.41 -20.60
C GLU A 29 -9.54 -15.90 -20.45
N ASP A 30 -8.44 -15.34 -19.96
CA ASP A 30 -8.24 -13.91 -19.76
C ASP A 30 -7.76 -13.25 -21.06
N ARG A 31 -8.53 -12.31 -21.61
CA ARG A 31 -8.13 -11.59 -22.85
C ARG A 31 -7.42 -10.28 -22.58
N LEU A 32 -7.61 -9.72 -21.39
CA LEU A 32 -7.02 -8.46 -20.97
C LEU A 32 -6.75 -8.49 -19.46
N MET A 33 -5.54 -8.10 -19.06
CA MET A 33 -5.18 -7.91 -17.65
C MET A 33 -4.95 -6.42 -17.41
N ILE A 34 -5.59 -5.85 -16.39
CA ILE A 34 -5.42 -4.46 -16.00
C ILE A 34 -4.84 -4.44 -14.59
N PHE A 35 -3.66 -3.86 -14.45
CA PHE A 35 -3.02 -3.59 -13.17
C PHE A 35 -3.06 -2.10 -12.89
N SER A 36 -3.45 -1.71 -11.69
CA SER A 36 -3.52 -0.32 -11.28
C SER A 36 -3.01 -0.17 -9.87
N ASP A 37 -2.04 0.72 -9.70
CA ASP A 37 -1.59 1.18 -8.39
C ASP A 37 -2.65 2.16 -7.83
N PHE A 38 -3.31 1.77 -6.76
CA PHE A 38 -4.40 2.53 -6.15
C PHE A 38 -3.95 3.91 -5.71
N ASP A 39 -2.82 4.00 -5.02
CA ASP A 39 -2.36 5.23 -4.40
C ASP A 39 -1.91 6.24 -5.46
N LEU A 40 -1.31 5.75 -6.56
CA LEU A 40 -0.87 6.57 -7.69
C LEU A 40 -2.01 6.95 -8.66
N THR A 41 -3.02 6.10 -8.83
CA THR A 41 -4.04 6.29 -9.88
C THR A 41 -5.41 6.73 -9.36
N CYS A 42 -5.77 6.35 -8.14
CA CYS A 42 -7.13 6.50 -7.61
C CYS A 42 -7.19 7.34 -6.36
N SER A 43 -6.29 7.15 -5.40
CA SER A 43 -6.31 7.93 -4.17
C SER A 43 -5.80 9.36 -4.43
N VAL A 44 -6.46 10.37 -3.86
CA VAL A 44 -5.94 11.76 -3.88
C VAL A 44 -4.91 11.99 -2.77
N VAL A 45 -4.96 11.15 -1.73
CA VAL A 45 -4.09 11.17 -0.57
C VAL A 45 -3.68 9.73 -0.29
N ASP A 46 -2.44 9.54 0.16
CA ASP A 46 -1.91 8.25 0.58
C ASP A 46 -2.90 7.48 1.48
N SER A 47 -3.28 6.28 1.04
CA SER A 47 -4.29 5.46 1.71
C SER A 47 -3.85 4.95 3.09
N SER A 48 -2.55 4.78 3.33
CA SER A 48 -2.01 4.46 4.65
C SER A 48 -2.15 5.63 5.61
N ALA A 49 -1.94 6.88 5.15
CA ALA A 49 -2.19 8.08 5.94
C ALA A 49 -3.68 8.25 6.29
N ILE A 50 -4.59 7.97 5.35
CA ILE A 50 -6.04 7.93 5.59
C ILE A 50 -6.38 6.90 6.67
N LEU A 51 -5.84 5.70 6.57
CA LEU A 51 -6.09 4.62 7.53
C LEU A 51 -5.70 5.04 8.95
N VAL A 52 -4.57 5.74 9.10
CA VAL A 52 -4.14 6.28 10.38
C VAL A 52 -5.04 7.42 10.86
N GLU A 53 -5.52 8.30 9.98
CA GLU A 53 -6.45 9.35 10.39
C GLU A 53 -7.79 8.77 10.85
N ILE A 54 -8.30 7.71 10.23
CA ILE A 54 -9.47 6.96 10.74
C ILE A 54 -9.18 6.46 12.17
N ALA A 55 -8.00 5.88 12.41
CA ALA A 55 -7.60 5.42 13.75
C ALA A 55 -7.56 6.55 14.78
N ILE A 56 -7.08 7.74 14.39
CA ILE A 56 -6.98 8.94 15.22
C ILE A 56 -8.37 9.51 15.55
N VAL A 57 -9.29 9.53 14.58
CA VAL A 57 -10.64 10.09 14.73
C VAL A 57 -11.48 9.26 15.69
N ILE A 58 -11.40 7.93 15.62
CA ILE A 58 -12.18 7.04 16.49
C ILE A 58 -11.52 6.81 17.86
N ALA A 59 -10.27 7.25 18.05
CA ALA A 59 -9.57 7.05 19.30
C ALA A 59 -10.18 7.87 20.44
N PRO A 60 -10.11 7.36 21.70
CA PRO A 60 -10.58 8.11 22.85
C PRO A 60 -9.84 9.43 22.99
N LYS A 61 -10.59 10.50 23.29
CA LYS A 61 -10.01 11.79 23.66
C LYS A 61 -9.46 11.68 25.09
N SER A 62 -8.29 12.29 25.34
CA SER A 62 -7.58 12.24 26.63
C SER A 62 -8.39 12.75 27.83
N THR A 63 -9.52 13.43 27.59
CA THR A 63 -10.36 14.08 28.62
C THR A 63 -11.56 13.27 29.09
N GLN A 64 -11.77 12.04 28.61
CA GLN A 64 -12.91 11.23 29.06
C GLN A 64 -12.51 10.23 30.16
N ASN A 65 -12.99 10.50 31.38
CA ASN A 65 -13.02 9.58 32.53
C ASN A 65 -13.97 8.39 32.25
N GLN A 66 -13.69 7.60 31.23
CA GLN A 66 -14.43 6.37 30.91
C GLN A 66 -13.75 5.17 31.60
N PRO A 67 -14.50 4.13 32.02
CA PRO A 67 -13.92 2.90 32.54
C PRO A 67 -13.04 2.28 31.46
N LYS A 68 -11.76 2.03 31.79
CA LYS A 68 -10.79 1.45 30.83
C LYS A 68 -11.32 0.11 30.29
N PRO A 69 -11.54 -0.04 28.98
CA PRO A 69 -11.64 -1.36 28.38
C PRO A 69 -10.28 -2.07 28.53
N GLN A 70 -10.32 -3.39 28.55
CA GLN A 70 -9.19 -4.31 28.82
C GLN A 70 -7.99 -4.19 27.83
N ILE A 71 -8.10 -3.35 26.80
CA ILE A 71 -7.04 -3.05 25.82
C ILE A 71 -6.68 -1.57 25.97
N SER A 72 -5.47 -1.30 26.47
CA SER A 72 -4.91 0.06 26.53
C SER A 72 -4.65 0.58 25.12
N ARG A 73 -5.66 1.21 24.51
CA ARG A 73 -5.56 1.89 23.21
C ARG A 73 -4.99 3.28 23.40
N MET A 74 -4.11 3.71 22.49
CA MET A 74 -3.56 5.06 22.47
C MET A 74 -4.68 6.09 22.30
N SER A 75 -4.53 7.23 22.97
CA SER A 75 -5.38 8.40 22.77
C SER A 75 -5.14 9.03 21.40
N SER A 76 -6.08 9.85 20.94
CA SER A 76 -5.97 10.58 19.67
C SER A 76 -4.67 11.41 19.58
N THR A 77 -4.24 12.04 20.68
CA THR A 77 -2.99 12.81 20.75
C THR A 77 -1.75 11.92 20.65
N GLU A 78 -1.73 10.79 21.37
CA GLU A 78 -0.62 9.84 21.29
C GLU A 78 -0.49 9.25 19.89
N LEU A 79 -1.61 8.87 19.25
CA LEU A 79 -1.61 8.38 17.88
C LEU A 79 -1.05 9.42 16.90
N ARG A 80 -1.49 10.68 16.98
CA ARG A 80 -0.99 11.75 16.10
C ARG A 80 0.51 12.00 16.29
N ASN A 81 0.99 11.96 17.52
CA ASN A 81 2.42 12.13 17.83
C ASN A 81 3.25 10.95 17.30
N THR A 82 2.80 9.73 17.55
CA THR A 82 3.49 8.51 17.08
C THR A 82 3.48 8.43 15.57
N TRP A 83 2.36 8.72 14.90
CA TRP A 83 2.31 8.79 13.45
C TRP A 83 3.24 9.86 12.89
N GLY A 84 3.25 11.05 13.49
CA GLY A 84 4.15 12.14 13.06
C GLY A 84 5.63 11.77 13.19
N LEU A 85 6.00 11.00 14.21
CA LEU A 85 7.35 10.48 14.37
C LEU A 85 7.69 9.41 13.31
N LEU A 86 6.82 8.42 13.13
CA LEU A 86 7.00 7.34 12.15
C LEU A 86 7.08 7.88 10.72
N SER A 87 6.18 8.79 10.35
CA SER A 87 6.15 9.41 9.02
C SER A 87 7.42 10.21 8.74
N ARG A 88 7.89 11.02 9.70
CA ARG A 88 9.14 11.77 9.54
C ARG A 88 10.34 10.85 9.39
N GLN A 89 10.45 9.86 10.26
CA GLN A 89 11.54 8.89 10.22
C GLN A 89 11.55 8.11 8.89
N TYR A 90 10.37 7.70 8.41
CA TYR A 90 10.23 7.07 7.10
C TYR A 90 10.73 7.97 5.97
N THR A 91 10.29 9.24 5.92
CA THR A 91 10.69 10.17 4.86
C THR A 91 12.21 10.41 4.84
N GLU A 92 12.82 10.59 6.02
CA GLU A 92 14.26 10.81 6.14
C GLU A 92 15.08 9.58 5.74
N GLU A 93 14.72 8.41 6.27
CA GLU A 93 15.42 7.15 5.98
C GLU A 93 15.18 6.67 4.53
N TYR A 94 13.98 6.87 3.98
CA TYR A 94 13.68 6.58 2.58
C TYR A 94 14.59 7.39 1.66
N LYS A 95 14.71 8.70 1.91
CA LYS A 95 15.59 9.57 1.14
C LYS A 95 17.04 9.07 1.18
N GLN A 96 17.54 8.73 2.36
CA GLN A 96 18.89 8.18 2.52
C GLN A 96 19.05 6.85 1.79
N CYS A 97 18.05 5.96 1.86
CA CYS A 97 18.05 4.68 1.14
C CYS A 97 18.14 4.92 -0.37
N ILE A 98 17.27 5.76 -0.94
CA ILE A 98 17.29 6.10 -2.36
C ILE A 98 18.64 6.73 -2.77
N GLU A 99 19.15 7.69 -2.02
CA GLU A 99 20.46 8.30 -2.29
C GLU A 99 21.62 7.28 -2.24
N SER A 100 21.51 6.24 -1.40
CA SER A 100 22.54 5.20 -1.29
C SER A 100 22.50 4.16 -2.41
N ILE A 101 21.32 3.86 -2.97
CA ILE A 101 21.16 2.87 -4.04
C ILE A 101 21.23 3.49 -5.44
N MET A 102 20.99 4.80 -5.57
CA MET A 102 21.02 5.49 -6.84
C MET A 102 22.47 5.75 -7.28
N PRO A 103 22.86 5.37 -8.50
CA PRO A 103 24.17 5.71 -9.04
C PRO A 103 24.39 7.22 -9.11
N SER A 104 25.58 7.69 -8.73
CA SER A 104 25.95 9.11 -8.84
C SER A 104 26.13 9.59 -10.29
N GLU A 105 26.37 8.65 -11.20
CA GLU A 105 26.59 8.91 -12.63
C GLU A 105 25.61 8.10 -13.48
N LYS A 106 25.39 8.58 -14.71
CA LYS A 106 24.55 7.88 -15.67
C LYS A 106 25.19 6.53 -16.00
N VAL A 107 24.45 5.45 -15.78
CA VAL A 107 24.90 4.10 -16.14
C VAL A 107 24.78 3.92 -17.65
N GLU A 108 25.88 3.55 -18.32
CA GLU A 108 25.90 3.34 -19.78
C GLU A 108 25.30 1.98 -20.19
N GLU A 109 25.38 0.99 -19.32
CA GLU A 109 24.90 -0.38 -19.56
C GLU A 109 24.05 -0.91 -18.40
N PHE A 110 23.11 -1.80 -18.71
CA PHE A 110 22.29 -2.45 -17.70
C PHE A 110 23.12 -3.44 -16.87
N ASN A 111 23.06 -3.31 -15.54
CA ASN A 111 23.70 -4.24 -14.60
C ASN A 111 22.66 -4.87 -13.67
N TYR A 112 22.33 -6.13 -13.94
CA TYR A 112 21.38 -6.92 -13.15
C TYR A 112 21.76 -7.02 -11.67
N GLU A 113 23.02 -7.32 -11.35
CA GLU A 113 23.45 -7.54 -9.96
C GLU A 113 23.41 -6.25 -9.14
N THR A 114 23.75 -5.11 -9.76
CA THR A 114 23.62 -3.80 -9.10
C THR A 114 22.15 -3.48 -8.83
N LEU A 115 21.26 -3.68 -9.81
CA LEU A 115 19.83 -3.47 -9.62
C LEU A 115 19.25 -4.40 -8.54
N ARG A 116 19.62 -5.69 -8.56
CA ARG A 116 19.14 -6.65 -7.54
C ARG A 116 19.53 -6.20 -6.14
N LYS A 117 20.79 -5.82 -5.92
CA LYS A 117 21.28 -5.34 -4.62
C LYS A 117 20.61 -4.04 -4.17
N ALA A 118 20.35 -3.12 -5.10
CA ALA A 118 19.60 -1.90 -4.81
C ALA A 118 18.16 -2.22 -4.34
N LEU A 119 17.49 -3.16 -5.01
CA LEU A 119 16.14 -3.61 -4.63
C LEU A 119 16.12 -4.37 -3.31
N GLU A 120 17.13 -5.21 -3.03
CA GLU A 120 17.30 -5.88 -1.73
C GLU A 120 17.41 -4.85 -0.59
N GLN A 121 18.24 -3.82 -0.75
CA GLN A 121 18.39 -2.76 0.26
C GLN A 121 17.10 -1.95 0.47
N LEU A 122 16.39 -1.63 -0.62
CA LEU A 122 15.10 -0.97 -0.55
C LEU A 122 14.06 -1.84 0.18
N SER A 123 14.02 -3.14 -0.14
CA SER A 123 13.13 -4.10 0.52
C SER A 123 13.42 -4.22 2.02
N ASP A 124 14.70 -4.29 2.40
CA ASP A 124 15.10 -4.31 3.81
C ASP A 124 14.68 -3.04 4.54
N PHE A 125 14.79 -1.87 3.90
CA PHE A 125 14.28 -0.61 4.43
C PHE A 125 12.76 -0.65 4.64
N GLU A 126 11.99 -1.06 3.63
CA GLU A 126 10.54 -1.15 3.70
C GLU A 126 10.08 -2.12 4.81
N ASN A 127 10.73 -3.27 4.93
CA ASN A 127 10.45 -4.27 5.96
C ASN A 127 10.69 -3.72 7.39
N ARG A 128 11.77 -2.96 7.60
CA ARG A 128 12.03 -2.29 8.88
C ARG A 128 10.99 -1.20 9.17
N SER A 129 10.62 -0.42 8.16
CA SER A 129 9.58 0.61 8.27
C SER A 129 8.22 0.02 8.65
N ASN A 130 7.80 -1.06 7.99
CA ASN A 130 6.57 -1.77 8.31
C ASN A 130 6.60 -2.40 9.70
N SER A 131 7.73 -2.98 10.12
CA SER A 131 7.90 -3.51 11.48
C SER A 131 7.65 -2.44 12.55
N ARG A 132 8.18 -1.22 12.36
CA ARG A 132 7.95 -0.10 13.29
C ARG A 132 6.47 0.29 13.39
N VAL A 133 5.71 0.23 12.29
CA VAL A 133 4.27 0.49 12.29
C VAL A 133 3.55 -0.57 13.13
N ILE A 134 3.89 -1.84 12.97
CA ILE A 134 3.32 -2.95 13.76
C ILE A 134 3.64 -2.77 15.25
N GLU A 135 4.91 -2.56 15.58
CA GLU A 135 5.40 -2.38 16.96
C GLU A 135 4.75 -1.17 17.65
N SER A 136 4.55 -0.07 16.92
CA SER A 136 3.92 1.14 17.43
C SER A 136 2.46 0.95 17.84
N SER A 137 1.80 -0.10 17.33
CA SER A 137 0.36 -0.33 17.52
C SER A 137 -0.54 0.83 17.07
N VAL A 138 -0.07 1.69 16.14
CA VAL A 138 -0.81 2.88 15.67
C VAL A 138 -2.16 2.54 15.04
N LEU A 139 -2.30 1.34 14.47
CA LEU A 139 -3.54 0.84 13.87
C LEU A 139 -4.38 -0.04 14.81
N LYS A 140 -3.92 -0.25 16.05
CA LYS A 140 -4.57 -1.18 16.99
C LYS A 140 -5.95 -0.68 17.41
N GLY A 141 -6.95 -1.55 17.25
CA GLY A 141 -8.33 -1.26 17.60
C GLY A 141 -9.18 -0.71 16.46
N LEU A 142 -8.64 -0.58 15.25
CA LEU A 142 -9.45 -0.46 14.05
C LEU A 142 -10.23 -1.75 13.80
N ASN A 143 -11.50 -1.62 13.41
CA ASN A 143 -12.36 -2.72 12.99
C ASN A 143 -13.02 -2.43 11.63
N VAL A 144 -13.64 -3.45 11.02
CA VAL A 144 -14.24 -3.36 9.69
C VAL A 144 -15.31 -2.26 9.58
N VAL A 145 -16.05 -1.96 10.66
CA VAL A 145 -17.04 -0.87 10.68
C VAL A 145 -16.35 0.49 10.55
N ASP A 146 -15.20 0.67 11.21
CA ASP A 146 -14.44 1.92 11.11
C ASP A 146 -13.89 2.10 9.69
N ILE A 147 -13.47 1.01 9.04
CA ILE A 147 -12.94 0.99 7.67
C ILE A 147 -14.01 1.36 6.61
N LYS A 148 -15.31 1.24 6.94
CA LYS A 148 -16.38 1.74 6.05
C LYS A 148 -16.35 3.25 5.83
N ALA A 149 -15.63 4.01 6.67
CA ALA A 149 -15.33 5.42 6.36
C ALA A 149 -14.63 5.58 4.99
N GLY A 150 -14.00 4.51 4.48
CA GLY A 150 -13.47 4.41 3.13
C GLY A 150 -14.46 4.72 2.01
N GLU A 151 -15.76 4.46 2.18
CA GLU A 151 -16.80 4.78 1.19
C GLU A 151 -16.89 6.28 0.88
N SER A 152 -16.48 7.13 1.82
CA SER A 152 -16.44 8.58 1.67
C SER A 152 -15.10 9.11 1.15
N LEU A 153 -14.21 8.24 0.69
CA LEU A 153 -12.92 8.65 0.15
C LEU A 153 -13.08 9.39 -1.17
N ILE A 154 -12.39 10.53 -1.25
CA ILE A 154 -12.30 11.29 -2.48
C ILE A 154 -11.24 10.62 -3.36
N LEU A 155 -11.69 10.05 -4.46
CA LEU A 155 -10.82 9.48 -5.49
C LEU A 155 -10.57 10.49 -6.61
N HIS A 156 -9.49 10.30 -7.35
CA HIS A 156 -9.22 11.03 -8.58
C HIS A 156 -10.41 10.90 -9.54
N ASP A 157 -10.73 12.02 -10.19
CA ASP A 157 -11.86 12.06 -11.13
C ASP A 157 -11.69 11.01 -12.22
N GLY A 158 -12.78 10.30 -12.52
CA GLY A 158 -12.80 9.20 -13.47
C GLY A 158 -12.29 7.85 -12.98
N CYS A 159 -11.56 7.72 -11.85
CA CYS A 159 -11.06 6.42 -11.39
C CYS A 159 -12.20 5.40 -11.17
N SER A 160 -13.17 5.71 -10.30
CA SER A 160 -14.30 4.79 -10.03
C SER A 160 -15.09 4.49 -11.30
N SER A 161 -15.34 5.52 -12.12
CA SER A 161 -16.06 5.37 -13.38
C SER A 161 -15.33 4.46 -14.37
N PHE A 162 -14.00 4.50 -14.43
CA PHE A 162 -13.20 3.63 -15.28
C PHE A 162 -13.36 2.17 -14.86
N PHE A 163 -13.08 1.84 -13.59
CA PHE A 163 -13.16 0.46 -13.11
C PHE A 163 -14.59 -0.09 -13.14
N GLN A 164 -15.59 0.73 -12.80
CA GLN A 164 -16.98 0.33 -12.96
C GLN A 164 -17.34 0.00 -14.41
N LYS A 165 -16.85 0.75 -15.40
CA LYS A 165 -17.08 0.46 -16.83
C LYS A 165 -16.38 -0.83 -17.27
N VAL A 166 -15.17 -1.08 -16.78
CA VAL A 166 -14.42 -2.31 -17.08
C VAL A 166 -15.13 -3.53 -16.52
N VAL A 167 -15.48 -3.51 -15.22
CA VAL A 167 -16.10 -4.65 -14.53
C VAL A 167 -17.52 -4.92 -15.02
N LYS A 168 -18.29 -3.88 -15.40
CA LYS A 168 -19.64 -4.04 -15.98
C LYS A 168 -19.63 -4.50 -17.44
N ASN A 169 -18.49 -4.42 -18.14
CA ASN A 169 -18.42 -4.79 -19.54
C ASN A 169 -18.03 -6.27 -19.69
N GLU A 170 -19.04 -7.14 -19.68
CA GLU A 170 -18.87 -8.58 -19.86
C GLU A 170 -18.15 -8.94 -21.18
N SER A 171 -18.28 -8.12 -22.23
CA SER A 171 -17.62 -8.35 -23.52
C SER A 171 -16.12 -8.05 -23.52
N LEU A 172 -15.65 -7.23 -22.56
CA LEU A 172 -14.24 -6.84 -22.45
C LEU A 172 -13.37 -8.00 -21.96
N ASN A 173 -13.95 -8.95 -21.21
CA ASN A 173 -13.24 -10.10 -20.63
C ASN A 173 -11.88 -9.71 -20.02
N ALA A 174 -11.95 -8.74 -19.11
CA ALA A 174 -10.80 -8.15 -18.44
C ALA A 174 -10.74 -8.54 -16.98
N ASN A 175 -9.57 -8.97 -16.53
CA ASN A 175 -9.27 -9.22 -15.14
C ASN A 175 -8.55 -8.00 -14.55
N VAL A 176 -9.07 -7.46 -13.45
CA VAL A 176 -8.61 -6.21 -12.85
C VAL A 176 -7.94 -6.49 -11.52
N HIS A 177 -6.73 -5.98 -11.37
CA HIS A 177 -5.91 -6.13 -10.18
C HIS A 177 -5.53 -4.76 -9.67
N ILE A 178 -5.97 -4.45 -8.46
CA ILE A 178 -5.61 -3.22 -7.76
C ILE A 178 -4.45 -3.54 -6.82
N LEU A 179 -3.33 -2.86 -7.04
CA LEU A 179 -2.12 -2.92 -6.22
C LEU A 179 -2.12 -1.71 -5.29
N SER A 180 -1.74 -1.88 -4.04
CA SER A 180 -1.65 -0.76 -3.11
C SER A 180 -0.61 -1.06 -2.05
N TYR A 181 0.04 0.00 -1.58
CA TYR A 181 0.92 -0.04 -0.41
C TYR A 181 0.11 0.06 0.91
N CYS A 182 -1.22 0.22 0.84
CA CYS A 182 -2.09 0.29 2.00
C CYS A 182 -1.98 -0.95 2.88
N TRP A 183 -1.88 -0.77 4.19
CA TRP A 183 -1.93 -1.86 5.17
C TRP A 183 -3.34 -2.45 5.38
N CYS A 184 -4.35 -2.00 4.62
CA CYS A 184 -5.72 -2.48 4.76
C CYS A 184 -6.43 -2.63 3.40
N VAL A 185 -6.51 -3.86 2.90
CA VAL A 185 -7.25 -4.18 1.66
C VAL A 185 -8.73 -3.80 1.74
N ASP A 186 -9.33 -3.86 2.94
CA ASP A 186 -10.75 -3.52 3.12
C ASP A 186 -11.02 -2.02 2.95
N LEU A 187 -10.03 -1.15 3.21
CA LEU A 187 -10.15 0.28 2.92
C LEU A 187 -10.28 0.52 1.41
N ILE A 188 -9.49 -0.19 0.62
CA ILE A 188 -9.52 -0.12 -0.85
C ILE A 188 -10.87 -0.61 -1.38
N ARG A 189 -11.36 -1.74 -0.88
CA ARG A 189 -12.69 -2.26 -1.24
C ARG A 189 -13.80 -1.28 -0.87
N SER A 190 -13.72 -0.70 0.32
CA SER A 190 -14.64 0.32 0.83
C SER A 190 -14.68 1.54 -0.09
N ALA A 191 -13.53 2.02 -0.56
CA ALA A 191 -13.45 3.15 -1.51
C ALA A 191 -14.21 2.92 -2.82
N PHE A 192 -14.22 1.68 -3.33
CA PHE A 192 -14.94 1.30 -4.55
C PHE A 192 -16.39 0.85 -4.32
N SER A 193 -16.89 0.89 -3.07
CA SER A 193 -18.26 0.45 -2.73
C SER A 193 -19.32 1.54 -2.92
N SER A 194 -18.92 2.75 -3.36
CA SER A 194 -19.81 3.89 -3.65
C SER A 194 -20.39 3.93 -5.06
#